data_AF-A0A6F9ZLF4-F1
#
_entry.id   AF-A0A6F9ZLF4-F1
#
_cell.length_a   1.000
_cell.length_b   1.000
_cell.length_c   1.000
_cell.angle_alpha   90.00
_cell.angle_beta   90.00
_cell.angle_gamma   90.00
#
_symmetry.space_group_name_H-M   'P 1'
#
loop_
_entity.id
_entity.type
_entity.pdbx_description
1 polymer ?
#
loop_
_entity_poly.entity_id
_entity_poly.type
_entity_poly.pdbx_seq_one_letter_code
_entity_poly.pdbx_strand_id
1 'polypeptide(L)' 'MNSYRGGGGGDLLTVGAGLPKDSLEGRILWRTDRDLRHYLIEAIRRQGTIHPQALGEWKFVPEKWVEEAAKRDAELLFR' A
#
# COMPACT_ATOMS: atom_id res chain seq x y z
N MET A 1 -6.39 -2.30 4.85
CA MET A 1 -6.52 -1.23 3.83
C MET A 1 -6.64 0.11 4.56
N ASN A 2 -6.00 1.18 4.09
CA ASN A 2 -6.16 2.51 4.71
C ASN A 2 -7.47 3.19 4.25
N SER A 3 -7.91 4.22 4.96
CA SER A 3 -9.16 4.93 4.66
C SER A 3 -9.17 5.58 3.28
N TYR A 4 -8.03 6.10 2.80
CA TYR A 4 -7.91 6.66 1.46
C TYR A 4 -8.26 5.65 0.37
N ARG A 5 -7.67 4.43 0.43
CA ARG A 5 -7.98 3.36 -0.53
C ARG A 5 -9.38 2.80 -0.34
N GLY A 6 -9.83 2.64 0.91
CA GLY A 6 -11.19 2.17 1.22
C GLY A 6 -12.28 3.12 0.70
N GLY A 7 -12.02 4.43 0.69
CA GLY A 7 -12.90 5.45 0.12
C GLY A 7 -12.81 5.59 -1.41
N GLY A 8 -12.07 4.72 -2.10
CA GLY A 8 -11.95 4.73 -3.56
C GLY A 8 -10.78 5.57 -4.10
N GLY A 9 -9.91 6.08 -3.24
CA GLY A 9 -8.71 6.81 -3.67
C GLY A 9 -7.76 5.92 -4.47
N GLY A 10 -7.17 6.49 -5.54
CA GLY A 10 -6.29 5.75 -6.45
C GLY A 10 -7.02 4.76 -7.36
N ASP A 11 -8.33 4.92 -7.53
CA ASP A 11 -9.17 4.31 -8.57
C ASP A 11 -9.23 2.77 -8.62
N LEU A 12 -8.64 2.08 -7.65
CA LEU A 12 -8.65 0.62 -7.61
C LEU A 12 -10.06 0.05 -7.44
N LEU A 13 -10.89 0.65 -6.57
CA LEU A 13 -12.23 0.14 -6.28
C LEU A 13 -13.27 0.67 -7.27
N THR A 14 -13.16 1.94 -7.65
CA THR A 14 -14.13 2.61 -8.52
C THR A 14 -13.93 2.23 -9.98
N VAL A 15 -12.74 2.47 -10.53
CA VAL A 15 -12.44 2.17 -11.94
C VAL A 15 -12.00 0.71 -12.09
N GLY A 16 -11.05 0.27 -11.26
CA GLY A 16 -10.47 -1.07 -11.36
C GLY A 16 -11.49 -2.19 -11.10
N ALA A 17 -12.34 -2.03 -10.08
CA ALA A 17 -13.37 -3.01 -9.73
C ALA A 17 -14.80 -2.59 -10.15
N GLY A 18 -14.99 -1.41 -10.74
CA GLY A 18 -16.30 -0.93 -11.22
C GLY A 18 -17.31 -0.58 -10.12
N LEU A 19 -16.86 -0.34 -8.88
CA LEU A 19 -17.78 -0.06 -7.77
C LEU A 19 -18.24 1.40 -7.77
N PRO A 20 -19.56 1.67 -7.67
CA PRO A 20 -20.05 3.03 -7.47
C PRO A 20 -19.48 3.65 -6.19
N LYS A 21 -19.02 4.89 -6.26
CA LYS A 21 -18.35 5.59 -5.14
C LYS A 21 -19.25 5.73 -3.92
N ASP A 22 -20.52 6.04 -4.14
CA ASP A 22 -21.57 6.11 -3.12
C ASP A 22 -21.83 4.77 -2.43
N SER A 23 -21.55 3.64 -3.09
CA SER A 23 -21.67 2.31 -2.49
C SER A 23 -20.54 1.94 -1.52
N LEU A 24 -19.41 2.66 -1.54
CA LEU A 24 -18.21 2.26 -0.79
C LEU A 24 -18.40 2.36 0.73
N GLU A 25 -19.09 3.40 1.19
CA GLU A 25 -19.33 3.64 2.62
C GLU A 25 -20.09 2.47 3.27
N GLY A 26 -21.12 1.97 2.58
CA GLY A 26 -21.93 0.84 3.05
C GLY A 26 -21.21 -0.52 3.02
N ARG A 27 -20.01 -0.59 2.41
CA ARG A 27 -19.21 -1.83 2.35
C ARG A 27 -18.22 -1.95 3.51
N ILE A 28 -18.15 -0.95 4.39
CA ILE A 28 -17.18 -0.92 5.48
C ILE A 28 -17.74 -1.68 6.69
N LEU A 29 -17.14 -2.83 6.97
CA LEU A 29 -17.52 -3.68 8.11
C LEU A 29 -16.98 -3.16 9.44
N TRP A 30 -15.81 -2.53 9.42
CA TRP A 30 -15.12 -2.06 10.61
C TRP A 30 -14.06 -1.01 10.27
N ARG A 31 -13.76 -0.13 11.23
CA ARG A 31 -12.68 0.86 11.17
C ARG A 31 -11.92 0.88 12.49
N THR A 32 -10.62 1.15 12.42
CA THR A 32 -9.82 1.42 13.61
C THR A 32 -10.18 2.77 14.23
N ASP A 33 -9.94 2.91 15.53
CA ASP A 33 -10.17 4.17 16.26
C ASP A 33 -9.13 5.25 15.94
N ARG A 34 -7.90 4.82 15.59
CA ARG A 34 -6.76 5.69 15.27
C ARG A 34 -6.27 5.44 13.85
N ASP A 35 -5.37 6.31 13.39
CA ASP A 35 -4.77 6.17 12.06
C ASP A 35 -3.73 5.04 12.01
N LEU A 36 -3.33 4.66 10.80
CA LEU A 36 -2.32 3.62 10.58
C LEU A 36 -0.97 3.99 11.22
N ARG A 37 -0.62 5.28 11.29
CA ARG A 37 0.65 5.75 11.84
C ARG A 37 0.73 5.46 13.33
N HIS A 38 -0.35 5.69 14.07
CA HIS A 38 -0.45 5.38 15.49
C HIS A 38 -0.14 3.91 15.75
N TYR A 39 -0.84 2.98 15.09
CA TYR A 39 -0.62 1.55 15.30
C TYR A 39 0.75 1.08 14.79
N LEU A 40 1.28 1.68 13.73
CA LEU A 40 2.64 1.37 13.27
C LEU A 40 3.69 1.74 14.33
N ILE A 41 3.56 2.91 14.95
CA ILE A 41 4.44 3.35 16.04
C ILE A 41 4.32 2.41 17.24
N GLU A 42 3.10 2.04 17.64
CA GLU A 42 2.89 1.09 18.74
C GLU A 42 3.51 -0.28 18.43
N ALA A 43 3.35 -0.78 17.21
CA ALA A 43 3.93 -2.05 16.79
C ALA A 43 5.47 -2.02 16.85
N ILE A 44 6.09 -0.96 16.32
CA ILE A 44 7.55 -0.76 16.38
C ILE A 44 8.03 -0.67 17.83
N ARG A 45 7.34 0.10 18.68
CA ARG A 45 7.69 0.21 20.11
C ARG A 45 7.61 -1.15 20.82
N ARG A 46 6.59 -1.96 20.52
CA ARG A 46 6.43 -3.30 21.11
C ARG A 46 7.47 -4.30 20.61
N GLN A 47 7.86 -4.23 19.34
CA GLN A 47 8.87 -5.12 18.76
C GLN A 47 10.31 -4.70 19.08
N GLY A 48 10.55 -3.40 19.30
CA GLY A 48 11.89 -2.84 19.44
C GLY A 48 12.63 -2.88 18.11
N THR A 49 13.64 -3.75 18.01
CA THR A 49 14.40 -3.94 16.77
C THR A 49 13.64 -4.88 15.82
N ILE A 50 13.40 -4.42 14.61
CA ILE A 50 12.77 -5.22 13.55
C ILE A 50 13.83 -5.66 12.53
N HIS A 51 13.66 -6.88 12.02
CA HIS A 51 14.48 -7.45 10.94
C HIS A 51 13.59 -7.75 9.72
N PRO A 52 13.12 -6.72 8.99
CA PRO A 52 12.19 -6.90 7.89
C PRO A 52 12.82 -7.76 6.79
N GLN A 53 12.03 -8.67 6.23
CA GLN A 53 12.41 -9.52 5.09
C GLN A 53 11.50 -9.23 3.91
N ALA A 54 12.06 -9.21 2.71
CA ALA A 54 11.26 -9.14 1.50
C ALA A 54 10.45 -10.44 1.34
N LEU A 55 9.13 -10.33 1.13
CA LEU A 55 8.26 -11.51 1.02
C LEU A 55 8.34 -12.19 -0.36
N GLY A 56 8.74 -11.47 -1.41
CA GLY A 56 8.87 -12.05 -2.76
C GLY A 56 7.56 -12.48 -3.42
N GLU A 57 6.41 -12.07 -2.88
CA GLU A 57 5.06 -12.49 -3.32
C GLU A 57 4.61 -11.91 -4.66
N TRP A 58 5.41 -11.02 -5.25
CA TRP A 58 5.10 -10.40 -6.53
C TRP A 58 6.38 -10.04 -7.26
N LYS A 59 6.30 -10.02 -8.59
CA LYS A 59 7.38 -9.55 -9.46
C LYS A 59 6.81 -8.88 -10.70
N PHE A 60 7.55 -7.91 -11.22
CA PHE A 60 7.25 -7.33 -12.52
C PHE A 60 7.73 -8.25 -13.64
N VAL A 61 6.95 -8.36 -14.71
CA VAL A 61 7.27 -9.15 -15.90
C VAL A 61 7.06 -8.27 -17.13
N PRO A 62 8.06 -8.10 -18.03
CA PRO A 62 9.34 -8.83 -18.08
C PRO A 62 10.46 -8.23 -17.21
N GLU A 63 11.24 -9.11 -16.56
CA GLU A 63 12.27 -8.73 -15.58
C GLU A 63 13.42 -7.89 -16.18
N LYS A 64 13.86 -8.22 -17.41
CA LYS A 64 14.93 -7.48 -18.10
C LYS A 64 14.62 -6.00 -18.27
N TRP A 65 13.35 -5.65 -18.49
CA TRP A 65 12.94 -4.25 -18.63
C TRP A 65 12.96 -3.52 -17.28
N VAL A 66 12.55 -4.22 -16.22
CA VAL A 66 12.44 -3.69 -14.86
C VAL A 66 13.80 -3.38 -14.29
N GLU A 67 14.80 -4.23 -14.55
CA GLU A 67 16.16 -4.02 -14.04
C GLU A 67 16.73 -2.67 -14.50
N GLU A 68 16.60 -2.35 -15.79
CA GLU A 68 17.10 -1.10 -16.37
C GLU A 68 16.23 0.12 -15.99
N ALA A 69 14.93 -0.07 -15.78
CA ALA A 69 14.04 0.98 -15.28
C ALA A 69 14.32 1.32 -13.80
N ALA A 70 14.46 0.31 -12.95
CA ALA A 70 14.69 0.48 -11.52
C ALA A 70 15.99 1.22 -11.23
N LYS A 71 17.07 0.95 -11.97
CA LYS A 71 18.35 1.68 -11.84
C LYS A 71 18.16 3.18 -12.09
N ARG A 72 17.45 3.55 -13.16
CA ARG A 72 17.18 4.95 -13.53
C ARG A 72 16.26 5.64 -12.52
N ASP A 73 15.21 4.97 -12.05
CA ASP A 73 14.30 5.51 -11.04
C ASP A 73 15.00 5.74 -9.69
N ALA A 74 15.86 4.81 -9.28
CA ALA A 74 16.61 4.93 -8.04
C ALA A 74 17.52 6.18 -8.03
N GLU A 75 18.17 6.49 -9.16
CA GLU A 75 18.95 7.72 -9.29
C GLU A 75 18.10 8.98 -9.14
N LEU A 76 16.82 8.96 -9.52
CA LEU A 76 15.95 10.13 -9.38
C LEU A 76 15.41 10.27 -7.95
N LEU A 77 15.08 9.16 -7.31
CA LEU A 77 14.39 9.12 -6.02
C LEU A 77 15.33 9.23 -4.81
N PHE A 78 16.57 8.74 -4.93
CA PHE A 78 17.48 8.54 -3.80
C PHE A 78 18.86 9.18 -3.98
N ARG A 79 19.01 10.10 -4.93
CA ARG A 79 20.22 10.92 -5.06
C ARG A 79 20.50 11.76 -3.82
#